data_AF-A0A7Z9SES2-F1
#
_entry.id   AF-A0A7Z9SES2-F1
#
_cell.length_a   1.000
_cell.length_b   1.000
_cell.length_c   1.000
_cell.angle_alpha   90.00
_cell.angle_beta   90.00
_cell.angle_gamma   90.00
#
_symmetry.space_group_name_H-M   'P 1'
#
loop_
_entity.id
_entity.type
_entity.pdbx_description
1 polymer ?
#
loop_
_entity_poly.entity_id
_entity_poly.type
_entity_poly.pdbx_seq_one_letter_code
_entity_poly.pdbx_strand_id
1 'polypeptide(L)'
;YSDSHIVSHNQIKLESHLVNTPQDILPLAENARVVAIDEAQFFDDSILDVCKILASQGKRVVVAGLDTDYRGVPFGPMPQLMCEADYLDKLRAICVQCGNPATYTQRTSADAGQVVIGELDKYEARCRNCYEMPEDEK
;
A
#
# COMPACT_ATOMS: atom_id res chain seq x y z
N TYR A 1 -6.74 7.49 12.20
CA TYR A 1 -5.62 6.74 12.82
C TYR A 1 -5.81 6.67 14.33
N SER A 2 -5.51 5.52 14.92
CA SER A 2 -5.18 5.39 16.36
C SER A 2 -3.71 4.96 16.43
N ASP A 3 -2.94 5.53 17.35
CA ASP A 3 -1.47 5.44 17.43
C ASP A 3 -0.88 4.02 17.66
N SER A 4 -1.71 2.96 17.66
CA SER A 4 -1.31 1.61 18.07
C SER A 4 -1.92 0.45 17.29
N HIS A 5 -2.69 0.71 16.21
CA HIS A 5 -3.37 -0.37 15.48
C HIS A 5 -3.40 -0.13 13.97
N ILE A 6 -3.16 -1.20 13.19
CA ILE A 6 -3.58 -1.31 11.79
C ILE A 6 -5.06 -1.66 11.80
N VAL A 7 -5.88 -0.82 11.15
CA VAL A 7 -7.33 -1.02 11.02
C VAL A 7 -7.63 -1.33 9.57
N SER A 8 -8.01 -2.57 9.29
CA SER A 8 -8.57 -2.89 7.97
C SER A 8 -9.99 -2.33 7.84
N HIS A 9 -10.45 -2.14 6.61
CA HIS A 9 -11.83 -1.76 6.30
C HIS A 9 -12.89 -2.73 6.92
N ASN A 10 -12.47 -3.94 7.34
CA ASN A 10 -13.30 -4.95 8.00
C ASN A 10 -13.22 -4.93 9.54
N GLN A 11 -12.69 -3.85 10.13
CA GLN A 11 -12.60 -3.63 11.59
C GLN A 11 -11.72 -4.63 12.36
N ILE A 12 -10.96 -5.51 11.67
CA ILE A 12 -9.94 -6.33 12.32
C ILE A 12 -8.77 -5.40 12.69
N LYS A 13 -8.42 -5.39 13.97
CA LYS A 13 -7.31 -4.63 14.53
C LYS A 13 -6.19 -5.57 14.91
N LEU A 14 -5.03 -5.39 14.29
CA LEU A 14 -3.79 -6.04 14.70
C LEU A 14 -2.92 -4.99 15.40
N GLU A 15 -2.26 -5.40 16.48
CA GLU A 15 -1.27 -4.57 17.17
C GLU A 15 -0.17 -4.21 16.18
N SER A 16 0.17 -2.93 16.08
CA SER A 16 1.13 -2.42 15.10
C SER A 16 2.05 -1.39 15.72
N HIS A 17 3.31 -1.40 15.30
CA HIS A 17 4.28 -0.38 15.64
C HIS A 17 4.35 0.66 14.52
N LEU A 18 4.10 1.92 14.85
CA LEU A 18 4.37 3.03 13.93
C LEU A 18 5.90 3.23 13.86
N VAL A 19 6.41 3.29 12.64
CA VAL A 19 7.83 3.52 12.36
C VAL A 19 7.95 4.73 11.42
N ASN A 20 9.00 5.54 11.61
CA ASN A 20 9.21 6.73 10.79
C ASN A 20 10.11 6.42 9.60
N THR A 21 11.09 5.53 9.78
CA THR A 21 12.03 5.11 8.76
C THR A 21 12.03 3.59 8.63
N PRO A 22 12.30 3.02 7.45
CA PRO A 22 12.40 1.57 7.29
C PRO A 22 13.39 0.91 8.26
N GLN A 23 14.48 1.60 8.60
CA GLN A 23 15.55 1.07 9.46
C GLN A 23 15.05 0.79 10.88
N ASP A 24 14.03 1.50 11.35
CA ASP A 24 13.42 1.30 12.68
C ASP A 24 12.76 -0.09 12.80
N ILE A 25 12.45 -0.77 11.69
CA ILE A 25 11.84 -2.10 11.67
C ILE A 25 12.82 -3.17 12.18
N LEU A 26 14.12 -3.04 11.88
CA LEU A 26 15.12 -4.07 12.20
C LEU A 26 15.21 -4.42 13.70
N PRO A 27 15.35 -3.46 14.63
CA PRO A 27 15.38 -3.78 16.06
C PRO A 27 14.04 -4.34 16.55
N LEU A 28 12.91 -3.86 16.04
CA LEU A 28 11.58 -4.36 16.41
C LEU A 28 11.37 -5.81 15.96
N ALA A 29 11.99 -6.20 14.85
CA ALA A 29 11.87 -7.51 14.25
C ALA A 29 12.85 -8.56 14.82
N GLU A 30 13.74 -8.21 15.75
CA GLU A 30 14.85 -9.07 16.21
C GLU A 30 14.39 -10.50 16.55
N ASN A 31 13.37 -10.62 17.41
CA ASN A 31 12.84 -11.90 17.87
C ASN A 31 11.63 -12.40 17.06
N ALA A 32 11.23 -11.67 16.01
CA ALA A 32 10.09 -12.03 15.18
C ALA A 32 10.46 -13.13 14.16
N ARG A 33 9.53 -14.05 13.92
CA ARG A 33 9.61 -15.02 12.81
C ARG A 33 8.91 -14.53 11.55
N VAL A 34 7.93 -13.65 11.72
CA VAL A 34 7.13 -13.04 10.65
C VAL A 34 7.12 -11.53 10.88
N VAL A 35 7.35 -10.77 9.83
CA VAL A 35 7.28 -9.30 9.83
C VAL A 35 6.26 -8.89 8.78
N ALA A 36 5.17 -8.24 9.22
CA ALA A 36 4.15 -7.69 8.34
C ALA A 36 4.31 -6.17 8.27
N ILE A 37 4.42 -5.65 7.06
CA ILE A 37 4.60 -4.22 6.77
C ILE A 37 3.38 -3.79 5.95
N ASP A 38 2.58 -2.89 6.50
CA ASP A 38 1.40 -2.34 5.84
C ASP A 38 1.67 -0.92 5.34
N GLU A 39 0.91 -0.50 4.33
CA GLU A 39 1.02 0.82 3.71
C GLU A 39 2.44 1.16 3.19
N ALA A 40 3.14 0.16 2.66
CA ALA A 40 4.55 0.27 2.31
C ALA A 40 4.87 1.30 1.22
N GLN A 41 3.87 1.72 0.44
CA GLN A 41 4.01 2.78 -0.56
C GLN A 41 4.42 4.14 0.04
N PHE A 42 4.26 4.33 1.35
CA PHE A 42 4.67 5.56 2.05
C PHE A 42 6.14 5.57 2.52
N PHE A 43 6.84 4.43 2.45
CA PHE A 43 8.27 4.41 2.70
C PHE A 43 9.06 4.89 1.48
N ASP A 44 10.33 5.21 1.71
CA ASP A 44 11.30 5.38 0.63
C ASP A 44 11.88 4.03 0.17
N ASP A 45 12.72 4.06 -0.87
CA ASP A 45 13.33 2.87 -1.47
C ASP A 45 14.19 2.05 -0.49
N SER A 46 14.59 2.60 0.67
CA SER A 46 15.39 1.86 1.64
C SER A 46 14.61 0.71 2.32
N ILE A 47 13.28 0.69 2.17
CA ILE A 47 12.44 -0.45 2.60
C ILE A 47 12.83 -1.75 1.89
N LEU A 48 13.35 -1.68 0.67
CA LEU A 48 13.83 -2.85 -0.05
C LEU A 48 14.99 -3.53 0.67
N ASP A 49 15.98 -2.74 1.10
CA ASP A 49 17.16 -3.25 1.81
C ASP A 49 16.76 -3.89 3.14
N VAL A 50 15.81 -3.28 3.85
CA VAL A 50 15.26 -3.83 5.10
C VAL A 50 14.56 -5.16 4.85
N CYS A 51 13.71 -5.26 3.81
CA CYS A 51 13.06 -6.51 3.45
C CYS A 51 14.08 -7.62 3.11
N LYS A 52 15.13 -7.29 2.35
CA LYS A 52 16.22 -8.21 2.00
C LYS A 52 16.97 -8.70 3.22
N ILE A 53 17.33 -7.80 4.14
CA ILE A 53 18.02 -8.14 5.38
C ILE A 53 17.16 -9.12 6.18
N LEU A 54 15.89 -8.80 6.42
CA LEU A 54 14.99 -9.65 7.20
C LEU A 54 14.79 -11.03 6.55
N ALA A 55 14.58 -11.07 5.22
CA ALA A 55 14.45 -12.32 4.48
C ALA A 55 15.72 -13.17 4.57
N SER A 56 16.91 -12.57 4.43
CA SER A 56 18.20 -13.27 4.55
C SER A 56 18.46 -13.84 5.95
N GLN A 57 17.83 -13.27 6.98
CA GLN A 57 17.84 -13.78 8.36
C GLN A 57 16.83 -14.94 8.57
N GLY A 58 16.19 -15.43 7.51
CA GLY A 58 15.22 -16.52 7.56
C GLY A 58 13.84 -16.11 8.10
N LYS A 59 13.53 -14.82 8.14
CA LYS A 59 12.22 -14.31 8.56
C LYS A 59 11.27 -14.26 7.37
N ARG A 60 9.99 -14.56 7.62
CA ARG A 60 8.95 -14.35 6.60
C ARG A 60 8.55 -12.88 6.58
N VAL A 61 8.79 -12.19 5.49
CA VAL A 61 8.38 -10.80 5.30
C VAL A 61 7.10 -10.77 4.46
N VAL A 62 6.08 -10.05 4.92
CA VAL A 62 4.83 -9.83 4.20
C VAL A 62 4.66 -8.32 4.05
N VAL A 63 4.58 -7.85 2.81
CA VAL A 63 4.46 -6.42 2.51
C VAL A 63 3.12 -6.18 1.82
N ALA A 64 2.36 -5.21 2.32
CA ALA A 64 1.12 -4.74 1.75
C ALA A 64 1.22 -3.24 1.43
N GLY A 65 0.57 -2.83 0.35
CA GLY A 65 0.55 -1.44 -0.08
C GLY A 65 -0.18 -1.26 -1.41
N LEU A 66 -0.40 0.00 -1.77
CA LEU A 66 -0.99 0.40 -3.05
C LEU A 66 0.06 0.35 -4.15
N ASP A 67 -0.17 -0.40 -5.22
CA ASP A 67 0.76 -0.51 -6.34
C ASP A 67 0.78 0.74 -7.24
N THR A 68 -0.33 1.48 -7.30
CA THR A 68 -0.45 2.76 -7.99
C THR A 68 -1.15 3.80 -7.15
N ASP A 69 -0.83 5.08 -7.35
CA ASP A 69 -1.59 6.19 -6.76
C ASP A 69 -2.89 6.48 -7.54
N TYR A 70 -3.63 7.51 -7.12
CA TYR A 70 -4.92 7.87 -7.74
C TYR A 70 -4.81 8.31 -9.21
N ARG A 71 -3.61 8.65 -9.70
CA ARG A 71 -3.34 9.01 -11.09
C ARG A 71 -3.05 7.76 -11.94
N GLY A 72 -2.93 6.59 -11.31
CA GLY A 72 -2.59 5.33 -11.97
C GLY A 72 -1.10 5.19 -12.29
N VAL A 73 -0.25 6.02 -11.69
CA VAL A 73 1.21 5.87 -11.77
C VAL A 73 1.73 5.03 -10.61
N PRO A 74 2.87 4.34 -10.76
CA PRO A 74 3.44 3.54 -9.68
C PRO A 74 3.64 4.33 -8.37
N PHE A 75 3.31 3.70 -7.23
CA PHE A 75 3.38 4.36 -5.93
C PHE A 75 4.64 3.96 -5.17
N GLY A 76 5.57 4.91 -5.01
CA GLY A 76 6.70 4.78 -4.10
C GLY A 76 7.57 3.57 -4.45
N PRO A 77 8.02 2.78 -3.46
CA PRO A 77 8.92 1.65 -3.65
C PRO A 77 8.21 0.36 -4.13
N MET A 78 6.89 0.41 -4.31
CA MET A 78 6.09 -0.78 -4.60
C MET A 78 6.52 -1.52 -5.87
N PRO A 79 6.86 -0.87 -7.00
CA PRO A 79 7.32 -1.60 -8.19
C PRO A 79 8.55 -2.45 -7.94
N GLN A 80 9.53 -1.91 -7.22
CA GLN A 80 10.78 -2.60 -6.93
C GLN A 80 10.54 -3.71 -5.90
N LEU A 81 9.67 -3.50 -4.90
CA LEU A 81 9.23 -4.55 -3.98
C LEU A 81 8.53 -5.71 -4.71
N MET A 82 7.67 -5.41 -5.69
CA MET A 82 6.99 -6.42 -6.50
C MET A 82 7.97 -7.25 -7.33
N CYS A 83 9.03 -6.63 -7.85
CA CYS A 83 10.08 -7.34 -8.60
C CYS A 83 10.96 -8.21 -7.71
N GLU A 84 11.18 -7.81 -6.46
CA GLU A 84 12.01 -8.55 -5.49
C GLU A 84 11.27 -9.72 -4.84
N ALA A 85 9.95 -9.63 -4.70
CA ALA A 85 9.17 -10.59 -3.91
C ALA A 85 9.19 -12.01 -4.50
N ASP A 86 9.39 -13.02 -3.63
CA ASP A 86 9.26 -14.43 -3.99
C ASP A 86 7.82 -14.81 -4.40
N TYR A 87 6.83 -14.12 -3.81
CA TYR A 87 5.40 -14.30 -4.07
C TYR A 87 4.73 -12.94 -4.25
N LEU A 88 3.87 -12.83 -5.25
CA LEU A 88 3.16 -11.59 -5.57
C LEU A 88 1.68 -11.86 -5.78
N ASP A 89 0.85 -11.32 -4.87
CA ASP A 89 -0.60 -11.33 -4.98
C ASP A 89 -1.12 -9.93 -5.32
N LYS A 90 -1.52 -9.71 -6.57
CA LYS A 90 -2.17 -8.46 -6.99
C LYS A 90 -3.68 -8.56 -6.79
N LEU A 91 -4.15 -8.03 -5.66
CA LEU A 91 -5.57 -7.98 -5.32
C LEU A 91 -6.32 -6.99 -6.22
N ARG A 92 -7.60 -7.25 -6.43
CA ARG A 92 -8.50 -6.42 -7.25
C ARG A 92 -9.79 -6.17 -6.49
N ALA A 93 -10.28 -4.94 -6.58
CA ALA A 93 -11.58 -4.56 -6.05
C ALA A 93 -12.68 -4.82 -7.10
N ILE A 94 -13.91 -4.38 -6.80
CA ILE A 94 -15.02 -4.38 -7.75
C ILE A 94 -15.26 -2.94 -8.22
N CYS A 95 -15.36 -2.74 -9.53
CA CYS A 95 -15.63 -1.43 -10.11
C CYS A 95 -17.04 -0.99 -9.72
N VAL A 96 -17.14 0.14 -9.01
CA VAL A 96 -18.44 0.64 -8.56
C VAL A 96 -19.34 1.15 -9.70
N GLN A 97 -18.74 1.33 -10.89
CA GLN A 97 -19.38 1.90 -12.08
C GLN A 97 -19.97 0.83 -13.01
N CYS A 98 -19.35 -0.35 -13.09
CA CYS A 98 -19.76 -1.41 -14.02
C CYS A 98 -19.68 -2.84 -13.47
N GLY A 99 -19.24 -3.06 -12.23
CA GLY A 99 -19.15 -4.38 -11.60
C GLY A 99 -17.96 -5.24 -12.03
N ASN A 100 -17.18 -4.83 -13.04
CA ASN A 100 -15.97 -5.55 -13.46
C ASN A 100 -14.85 -5.47 -12.41
N PRO A 101 -13.86 -6.38 -12.44
CA PRO A 101 -12.67 -6.25 -11.60
C PRO A 101 -11.98 -4.89 -11.75
N ALA A 102 -11.73 -4.23 -10.63
CA ALA A 102 -11.12 -2.90 -10.56
C ALA A 102 -9.65 -2.96 -10.16
N THR A 103 -8.86 -2.12 -10.81
CA THR A 103 -7.40 -2.01 -10.60
C THR A 103 -6.94 -0.57 -10.43
N TYR A 104 -7.86 0.40 -10.47
CA TYR A 104 -7.57 1.82 -10.34
C TYR A 104 -8.33 2.40 -9.15
N THR A 105 -7.71 3.37 -8.50
CA THR A 105 -8.31 4.20 -7.46
C THR A 105 -8.69 5.54 -8.09
N GLN A 106 -9.97 5.75 -8.37
CA GLN A 106 -10.48 7.03 -8.86
C GLN A 106 -10.62 8.00 -7.70
N ARG A 107 -10.02 9.18 -7.83
CA ARG A 107 -10.32 10.28 -6.91
C ARG A 107 -11.61 10.98 -7.33
N THR A 108 -12.52 11.19 -6.38
CA THR A 108 -13.80 11.92 -6.58
C THR A 108 -13.79 13.31 -5.97
N SER A 109 -12.83 13.61 -5.08
CA SER A 109 -12.63 14.94 -4.50
C SER A 109 -11.84 15.87 -5.43
N ALA A 110 -12.10 17.18 -5.36
CA ALA A 110 -11.29 18.22 -6.02
C ALA A 110 -9.93 18.51 -5.34
N ASP A 111 -9.57 17.77 -4.30
CA ASP A 111 -8.28 17.93 -3.62
C ASP A 111 -7.12 17.52 -4.55
N ALA A 112 -6.01 18.27 -4.54
CA ALA A 112 -4.85 18.00 -5.40
C ALA A 112 -3.73 17.18 -4.73
N GLY A 113 -3.74 17.03 -3.39
CA GLY A 113 -2.65 16.34 -2.66
C GLY A 113 -2.55 14.86 -3.02
N GLN A 114 -1.35 14.28 -3.11
CA GLN A 114 -1.18 12.86 -3.53
C GLN A 114 -1.94 11.87 -2.62
N VAL A 115 -2.03 12.20 -1.34
CA VAL A 115 -2.79 11.47 -0.33
C VAL A 115 -3.81 12.41 0.27
N VAL A 116 -5.08 12.01 0.27
CA VAL A 116 -6.08 12.65 1.11
C VAL A 116 -6.71 11.61 2.02
N ILE A 117 -6.75 11.93 3.29
CA ILE A 117 -7.29 11.04 4.31
C ILE A 117 -8.83 11.18 4.30
N GLY A 118 -9.53 10.07 4.07
CA GLY A 118 -10.99 9.96 3.99
C GLY A 118 -11.40 8.71 3.22
N GLU A 119 -12.14 7.79 3.85
CA GLU A 119 -12.25 6.38 3.45
C GLU A 119 -13.03 6.15 2.15
N LEU A 120 -14.27 6.64 2.04
CA LEU A 120 -15.19 6.25 0.95
C LEU A 120 -15.70 7.44 0.13
N ASP A 121 -15.74 8.63 0.72
CA ASP A 121 -16.35 9.80 0.07
C ASP A 121 -15.43 10.45 -0.98
N LYS A 122 -14.16 10.02 -1.03
CA LYS A 122 -13.10 10.67 -1.81
C LYS A 122 -12.44 9.74 -2.83
N TYR A 123 -12.66 8.44 -2.72
CA TYR A 123 -12.05 7.44 -3.58
C TYR A 123 -13.01 6.32 -3.93
N GLU A 124 -12.99 5.91 -5.20
CA GLU A 124 -13.78 4.81 -5.72
C GLU A 124 -12.90 3.82 -6.50
N ALA A 125 -13.16 2.52 -6.32
CA ALA A 125 -12.53 1.51 -7.15
C ALA A 125 -13.13 1.55 -8.57
N ARG A 126 -12.26 1.69 -9.58
CA ARG A 126 -12.61 1.70 -11.01
C ARG A 126 -11.85 0.62 -11.78
N CYS A 127 -12.51 0.05 -12.79
CA CYS A 127 -11.81 -0.71 -13.81
C CYS A 127 -11.16 0.25 -14.82
N ARG A 128 -10.22 -0.27 -15.61
CA ARG A 128 -9.48 0.51 -16.62
C ARG A 128 -10.39 1.31 -17.58
N ASN A 129 -11.56 0.78 -17.91
CA ASN A 129 -12.48 1.41 -18.86
C ASN A 129 -13.33 2.53 -18.25
N CYS A 130 -13.54 2.50 -16.94
CA CYS A 130 -14.34 3.49 -16.20
C CYS A 130 -13.48 4.47 -15.39
N TYR A 131 -12.16 4.33 -15.45
CA TYR A 131 -11.21 5.24 -14.83
C TYR A 131 -11.06 6.48 -15.70
N GLU A 132 -11.23 7.64 -15.08
CA GLU A 132 -11.10 8.95 -15.71
C GLU A 132 -9.84 9.60 -15.16
N MET A 133 -8.85 9.75 -16.05
CA MET A 133 -7.58 10.37 -15.70
C MET A 133 -7.80 11.84 -15.29
N PRO A 134 -7.25 12.29 -14.15
CA PRO A 134 -7.36 13.69 -13.71
C PRO A 134 -6.92 14.67 -14.80
N GLU A 135 -7.66 15.78 -14.97
CA GLU A 135 -7.47 16.71 -16.10
C GLU A 135 -6.18 17.53 -16.05
N ASP A 136 -5.50 17.61 -14.89
CA ASP A 136 -4.32 18.47 -14.69
C ASP A 136 -3.03 17.97 -15.36
N GLU A 137 -3.06 16.85 -16.10
CA GLU A 137 -1.89 16.24 -16.75
C GLU A 137 -2.18 15.73 -18.19
N LYS A 138 -2.84 16.55 -19.03
CA LYS A 138 -2.85 16.36 -20.50
C LYS A 138 -1.81 17.20 -21.22
#